data_AF-A0A917NQW4-F1
#
_entry.id   AF-A0A917NQW4-F1
#
_cell.length_a   1.000
_cell.length_b   1.000
_cell.length_c   1.000
_cell.angle_alpha   90.00
_cell.angle_beta   90.00
_cell.angle_gamma   90.00
#
_symmetry.space_group_name_H-M   'P 1'
#
loop_
_entity.id
_entity.type
_entity.pdbx_description
1 polymer ?
#
loop_
_entity_poly.entity_id
_entity_poly.type
_entity_poly.pdbx_seq_one_letter_code
_entity_poly.pdbx_strand_id
1 'polypeptide(L)'
;MTEDRDDDAEQDRVGYQRPPKSGQFRKGQSGNPRGRPRKREVKPNWIEARYPTAEALRAEAARMLTINDASGSQQVTTREAAARSLALAAMRGGVLAQRTFFDLLKAEDERFHQAQKARLEFWEGYQETARNDIAAAIKQGLPEPEWVPHPEDIELNYRRLEVTFLGAIDAEGLKAEKQALAFNGLALKWRCISTRTIACPRRRIQWGASAFTWQRICLGAIACRRGSG
;
A
#
# COMPACT_ATOMS: atom_id res chain seq x y z
N MET A 1 93.47 -32.77 -38.43
CA MET A 1 92.97 -32.87 -37.05
C MET A 1 92.49 -31.50 -36.63
N THR A 2 91.27 -31.16 -37.04
CA THR A 2 90.40 -30.05 -36.55
C THR A 2 89.14 -30.14 -37.43
N GLU A 3 88.21 -30.98 -36.99
CA GLU A 3 86.82 -31.00 -37.47
C GLU A 3 85.95 -30.33 -36.39
N ASP A 4 84.78 -29.83 -36.81
CA ASP A 4 83.62 -29.41 -36.02
C ASP A 4 83.61 -27.97 -35.46
N ARG A 5 83.27 -26.98 -36.30
CA ARG A 5 82.85 -25.63 -35.87
C ARG A 5 81.79 -24.92 -36.74
N ASP A 6 81.02 -25.64 -37.57
CA ASP A 6 80.08 -25.00 -38.51
C ASP A 6 78.58 -25.36 -38.31
N ASP A 7 78.21 -26.26 -37.38
CA ASP A 7 76.81 -26.71 -37.22
C ASP A 7 75.91 -25.82 -36.34
N ASP A 8 76.47 -24.88 -35.57
CA ASP A 8 75.69 -24.05 -34.65
C ASP A 8 74.97 -22.87 -35.34
N ALA A 9 75.45 -22.44 -36.51
CA ALA A 9 74.92 -21.25 -37.21
C ALA A 9 73.59 -21.49 -37.95
N GLU A 10 73.25 -22.75 -38.26
CA GLU A 10 72.02 -23.07 -39.01
C GLU A 10 70.78 -23.14 -38.10
N GLN A 11 70.96 -23.37 -36.80
CA GLN A 11 69.86 -23.52 -35.83
C GLN A 11 69.22 -22.18 -35.39
N ASP A 12 69.81 -21.04 -35.75
CA ASP A 12 69.35 -19.70 -35.35
C ASP A 12 68.71 -18.87 -36.50
N ARG A 13 68.57 -19.45 -37.71
CA ARG A 13 67.84 -18.80 -38.81
C ARG A 13 66.33 -18.73 -38.54
N VAL A 14 65.84 -17.52 -38.29
CA VAL A 14 64.41 -17.20 -38.14
C VAL A 14 63.73 -17.17 -39.52
N GLY A 15 62.54 -17.77 -39.66
CA GLY A 15 61.83 -17.87 -40.94
C GLY A 15 60.38 -18.33 -40.78
N TYR A 16 59.68 -18.58 -41.89
CA TYR A 16 58.31 -19.10 -41.86
C TYR A 16 58.25 -20.41 -41.06
N GLN A 17 57.32 -20.50 -40.11
CA GLN A 17 57.18 -21.61 -39.14
C GLN A 17 58.37 -21.84 -38.17
N ARG A 18 59.34 -20.91 -38.11
CA ARG A 18 60.49 -20.96 -37.19
C ARG A 18 60.59 -19.68 -36.36
N PRO A 19 59.78 -19.53 -35.30
CA PRO A 19 59.82 -18.34 -34.45
C PRO A 19 61.17 -18.26 -33.69
N PRO A 20 61.66 -17.05 -33.39
CA PRO A 20 62.95 -16.87 -32.71
C PRO A 20 62.94 -17.52 -31.32
N LYS A 21 64.01 -18.23 -30.98
CA LYS A 21 64.16 -18.94 -29.69
C LYS A 21 64.00 -18.00 -28.48
N SER A 22 64.41 -16.73 -28.61
CA SER A 22 64.27 -15.71 -27.57
C SER A 22 62.82 -15.45 -27.14
N GLY A 23 61.84 -15.69 -28.03
CA GLY A 23 60.42 -15.50 -27.78
C GLY A 23 59.63 -16.80 -27.55
N GLN A 24 60.27 -17.97 -27.63
CA GLN A 24 59.59 -19.25 -27.41
C GLN A 24 59.36 -19.47 -25.91
N PHE A 25 58.15 -19.91 -25.55
CA PHE A 25 57.87 -20.32 -24.18
C PHE A 25 58.71 -21.57 -23.83
N ARG A 26 59.27 -21.60 -22.61
CA ARG A 26 59.98 -22.78 -22.13
C ARG A 26 59.03 -23.96 -22.05
N LYS A 27 59.45 -25.12 -22.55
CA LYS A 27 58.65 -26.36 -22.48
C LYS A 27 58.25 -26.63 -21.03
N GLY A 28 56.94 -26.71 -20.77
CA GLY A 28 56.37 -26.91 -19.43
C GLY A 28 56.03 -25.63 -18.66
N GLN A 29 56.36 -24.44 -19.19
CA GLN A 29 56.05 -23.16 -18.56
C GLN A 29 55.16 -22.31 -19.48
N SER A 30 53.89 -22.14 -19.10
CA SER A 30 53.01 -21.21 -19.80
C SER A 30 53.40 -19.76 -19.51
N GLY A 31 53.26 -18.85 -20.49
CA GLY A 31 53.52 -17.42 -20.31
C GLY A 31 52.60 -16.72 -19.29
N ASN A 32 51.54 -17.39 -18.85
CA ASN A 32 50.66 -16.90 -17.79
C ASN A 32 50.62 -17.90 -16.62
N PRO A 33 51.60 -17.85 -15.70
CA PRO A 33 51.70 -18.79 -14.58
C PRO A 33 50.52 -18.72 -13.61
N ARG A 34 49.75 -17.62 -13.58
CA ARG A 34 48.53 -17.48 -12.77
C ARG A 34 47.27 -18.01 -13.48
N GLY A 35 47.41 -18.45 -14.72
CA GLY A 35 46.30 -18.87 -15.56
C GLY A 35 45.32 -17.75 -15.86
N ARG A 36 44.28 -18.08 -16.61
CA ARG A 36 43.14 -17.18 -16.80
C ARG A 36 42.47 -16.97 -15.43
N PRO A 37 42.23 -15.72 -14.98
CA PRO A 37 41.52 -15.49 -13.73
C PRO A 37 40.16 -16.21 -13.74
N ARG A 38 39.84 -16.87 -12.63
CA ARG A 38 38.56 -17.60 -12.49
C ARG A 38 37.41 -16.62 -12.64
N LYS A 39 36.45 -16.96 -13.50
CA LYS A 39 35.22 -16.18 -13.68
C LYS A 39 34.53 -16.08 -12.31
N ARG A 40 34.25 -14.86 -11.85
CA ARG A 40 33.45 -14.66 -10.62
C ARG A 40 32.08 -15.30 -10.85
N GLU A 41 31.70 -16.22 -9.98
CA GLU A 41 30.33 -16.73 -9.91
C GLU A 41 29.45 -15.59 -9.38
N VAL A 42 28.72 -14.93 -10.29
CA VAL A 42 27.62 -14.06 -9.87
C VAL A 42 26.57 -15.00 -9.28
N LYS A 43 26.49 -15.07 -7.95
CA LYS A 43 25.41 -15.80 -7.28
C LYS A 43 24.09 -15.16 -7.72
N PRO A 44 23.17 -15.88 -8.37
CA PRO A 44 21.89 -15.32 -8.72
C PRO A 44 21.19 -14.97 -7.41
N ASN A 45 20.90 -13.69 -7.21
CA ASN A 45 20.03 -13.27 -6.14
C ASN A 45 18.62 -13.76 -6.53
N TRP A 46 18.19 -14.91 -5.99
CA TRP A 46 16.96 -15.60 -6.39
C TRP A 46 15.69 -14.76 -6.20
N ILE A 47 15.79 -13.66 -5.43
CA ILE A 47 14.73 -12.66 -5.21
C ILE A 47 14.66 -11.67 -6.38
N GLU A 48 15.80 -11.14 -6.86
CA GLU A 48 15.88 -10.24 -8.03
C GLU A 48 15.73 -10.99 -9.35
N ALA A 49 16.11 -12.27 -9.39
CA ALA A 49 16.02 -13.10 -10.60
C ALA A 49 14.58 -13.55 -10.93
N ARG A 50 13.58 -13.28 -10.07
CA ARG A 50 12.22 -13.81 -10.25
C ARG A 50 11.54 -13.20 -11.48
N TYR A 51 11.75 -11.90 -11.75
CA TYR A 51 11.19 -11.20 -12.92
C TYR A 51 12.02 -9.98 -13.36
N PRO A 52 13.26 -10.16 -13.85
CA PRO A 52 14.14 -9.04 -14.22
C PRO A 52 13.49 -8.12 -15.28
N THR A 53 12.72 -8.69 -16.20
CA THR A 53 11.98 -7.91 -17.22
C THR A 53 10.85 -7.09 -16.63
N ALA A 54 10.09 -7.62 -15.66
CA ALA A 54 8.98 -6.89 -15.06
C ALA A 54 9.48 -5.74 -14.18
N GLU A 55 10.61 -5.94 -13.49
CA GLU A 55 11.25 -4.88 -12.72
C GLU A 55 11.79 -3.77 -13.62
N ALA A 56 12.53 -4.11 -14.68
CA ALA A 56 13.00 -3.14 -15.66
C ALA A 56 11.83 -2.37 -16.30
N LEU A 57 10.73 -3.06 -16.62
CA LEU A 57 9.54 -2.42 -17.18
C LEU A 57 8.85 -1.50 -16.16
N ARG A 58 8.75 -1.89 -14.88
CA ARG A 58 8.21 -1.02 -13.81
C ARG A 58 9.09 0.20 -13.59
N ALA A 59 10.41 0.05 -13.61
CA ALA A 59 11.35 1.15 -13.49
C ALA A 59 11.19 2.14 -14.65
N GLU A 60 11.11 1.64 -15.89
CA GLU A 60 10.89 2.50 -17.06
C GLU A 60 9.52 3.17 -17.02
N ALA A 61 8.48 2.44 -16.60
CA ALA A 61 7.12 2.96 -16.43
C ALA A 61 7.05 4.09 -15.39
N ALA A 62 7.88 4.06 -14.36
CA ALA A 62 7.94 5.05 -13.29
C ALA A 62 8.85 6.26 -13.61
N ARG A 63 9.64 6.20 -14.69
CA ARG A 63 10.53 7.29 -15.10
C ARG A 63 9.72 8.56 -15.40
N MET A 64 10.24 9.71 -14.99
CA MET A 64 9.64 11.01 -15.26
C MET A 64 10.04 11.52 -16.65
N LEU A 65 9.05 12.03 -17.38
CA LEU A 65 9.18 12.67 -18.69
C LEU A 65 8.61 14.07 -18.61
N THR A 66 9.22 15.01 -19.34
CA THR A 66 8.70 16.36 -19.51
C THR A 66 7.92 16.41 -20.82
N ILE A 67 6.60 16.63 -20.74
CA ILE A 67 5.73 16.82 -21.90
C ILE A 67 5.31 18.28 -21.96
N ASN A 68 5.41 18.88 -23.15
CA ASN A 68 4.93 20.22 -23.41
C ASN A 68 3.56 20.14 -24.06
N ASP A 69 2.52 20.54 -23.33
CA ASP A 69 1.15 20.65 -23.83
C ASP A 69 0.81 22.12 -24.12
N ALA A 70 -0.35 22.36 -24.74
CA ALA A 70 -0.84 23.71 -25.05
C ALA A 70 -0.99 24.60 -23.79
N SER A 71 -1.12 24.00 -22.60
CA SER A 71 -1.22 24.66 -21.30
C SER A 71 0.10 24.81 -20.54
N GLY A 72 1.23 24.36 -21.11
CA GLY A 72 2.57 24.45 -20.50
C GLY A 72 3.29 23.10 -20.35
N SER A 73 4.48 23.14 -19.76
CA SER A 73 5.33 21.97 -19.52
C SER A 73 4.89 21.23 -18.25
N GLN A 74 4.56 19.94 -18.37
CA GLN A 74 4.20 19.07 -17.23
C GLN A 74 5.17 17.90 -17.12
N GLN A 75 5.58 17.59 -15.89
CA GLN A 75 6.31 16.36 -15.61
C GLN A 75 5.32 15.23 -15.32
N VAL A 76 5.36 14.17 -16.13
CA VAL A 76 4.49 13.00 -16.03
C VAL A 76 5.32 11.72 -16.05
N THR A 77 4.78 10.64 -15.52
CA THR A 77 5.46 9.32 -15.61
C THR A 77 5.34 8.74 -17.03
N THR A 78 6.28 7.89 -17.43
CA THR A 78 6.25 7.20 -18.73
C THR A 78 4.95 6.42 -18.95
N ARG A 79 4.46 5.71 -17.92
CA ARG A 79 3.19 4.98 -18.00
C ARG A 79 1.99 5.90 -18.24
N GLU A 80 1.99 7.06 -17.60
CA GLU A 80 0.93 8.05 -17.75
C GLU A 80 0.99 8.71 -19.14
N ALA A 81 2.19 9.07 -19.60
CA ALA A 81 2.43 9.57 -20.95
C ALA A 81 1.95 8.58 -22.02
N ALA A 82 2.27 7.29 -21.85
CA ALA A 82 1.84 6.22 -22.75
C ALA A 82 0.32 6.02 -22.73
N ALA A 83 -0.31 6.10 -21.56
CA ALA A 83 -1.77 6.03 -21.46
C ALA A 83 -2.44 7.22 -22.15
N ARG A 84 -1.93 8.44 -21.95
CA ARG A 84 -2.43 9.67 -22.62
C ARG A 84 -2.27 9.56 -24.14
N SER A 85 -1.12 9.10 -24.63
CA SER A 85 -0.89 8.96 -26.08
C SER A 85 -1.80 7.91 -26.71
N LEU A 86 -2.04 6.78 -26.02
CA LEU A 86 -3.00 5.76 -26.44
C LEU A 86 -4.42 6.33 -26.51
N ALA A 87 -4.85 7.07 -25.48
CA ALA A 87 -6.16 7.70 -25.45
C ALA A 87 -6.33 8.71 -26.61
N LEU A 88 -5.32 9.55 -26.86
CA LEU A 88 -5.35 10.49 -28.00
C LEU A 88 -5.41 9.76 -29.35
N ALA A 89 -4.68 8.65 -29.51
CA ALA A 89 -4.73 7.84 -30.72
C ALA A 89 -6.10 7.16 -30.92
N ALA A 90 -6.72 6.69 -29.84
CA ALA A 90 -8.06 6.14 -29.85
C ALA A 90 -9.11 7.21 -30.23
N MET A 91 -9.00 8.41 -29.64
CA MET A 91 -9.88 9.55 -29.95
C MET A 91 -9.76 10.01 -31.40
N ARG A 92 -8.55 9.93 -32.00
CA ARG A 92 -8.31 10.26 -33.41
C ARG A 92 -8.85 9.23 -34.41
N GLY A 93 -9.39 8.10 -33.95
CA GLY A 93 -10.03 7.10 -34.82
C GLY A 93 -9.18 5.88 -35.17
N GLY A 94 -8.03 5.67 -34.50
CA GLY A 94 -7.24 4.46 -34.72
C GLY A 94 -7.96 3.22 -34.18
N VAL A 95 -8.48 2.34 -35.04
CA VAL A 95 -9.28 1.16 -34.64
C VAL A 95 -8.56 0.26 -33.63
N LEU A 96 -7.26 -0.01 -33.84
CA LEU A 96 -6.47 -0.82 -32.91
C LEU A 96 -6.25 -0.13 -31.56
N ALA A 97 -6.06 1.20 -31.57
CA ALA A 97 -5.90 1.99 -30.36
C ALA A 97 -7.21 2.04 -29.57
N GLN A 98 -8.36 2.22 -30.25
CA GLN A 98 -9.68 2.16 -29.63
C GLN A 98 -9.95 0.80 -28.98
N ARG A 99 -9.69 -0.29 -29.71
CA ARG A 99 -9.85 -1.65 -29.17
C ARG A 99 -8.99 -1.86 -27.93
N THR A 100 -7.68 -1.58 -28.03
CA THR A 100 -6.76 -1.71 -26.90
C THR A 100 -7.21 -0.87 -25.71
N PHE A 101 -7.68 0.37 -25.95
CA PHE A 101 -8.14 1.27 -24.90
C PHE A 101 -9.40 0.75 -24.19
N PHE A 102 -10.42 0.30 -24.94
CA PHE A 102 -11.64 -0.27 -24.36
C PHE A 102 -11.37 -1.61 -23.65
N ASP A 103 -10.48 -2.45 -24.18
CA ASP A 103 -10.08 -3.70 -23.53
C ASP A 103 -9.39 -3.42 -22.18
N LEU A 104 -8.54 -2.39 -22.10
CA LEU A 104 -7.92 -1.96 -20.84
C LEU A 104 -8.94 -1.40 -19.85
N LEU A 105 -9.87 -0.55 -20.30
CA LEU A 105 -10.94 -0.03 -19.44
C LEU A 105 -11.79 -1.16 -18.86
N LYS A 106 -12.23 -2.09 -19.70
CA LYS A 106 -12.99 -3.26 -19.26
C LYS A 106 -12.20 -4.11 -18.27
N ALA A 107 -10.90 -4.30 -18.50
CA ALA A 107 -10.06 -5.06 -17.58
C ALA A 107 -9.91 -4.38 -16.22
N GLU A 108 -9.81 -3.04 -16.16
CA GLU A 108 -9.75 -2.29 -14.91
C GLU A 108 -11.10 -2.28 -14.17
N ASP A 109 -12.21 -2.08 -14.89
CA ASP A 109 -13.56 -2.16 -14.32
C ASP A 109 -13.83 -3.54 -13.71
N GLU A 110 -13.45 -4.60 -14.42
CA GLU A 110 -13.59 -5.97 -13.93
C GLU A 110 -12.70 -6.20 -12.69
N ARG A 111 -11.44 -5.76 -12.70
CA ARG A 111 -10.55 -5.88 -11.53
C ARG A 111 -11.11 -5.14 -10.32
N PHE A 112 -11.59 -3.92 -10.52
CA PHE A 112 -12.21 -3.13 -9.47
C PHE A 112 -13.45 -3.84 -8.92
N HIS A 113 -14.35 -4.27 -9.81
CA HIS A 113 -15.56 -4.99 -9.44
C HIS A 113 -15.24 -6.28 -8.68
N GLN A 114 -14.27 -7.08 -9.15
CA GLN A 114 -13.83 -8.30 -8.49
C GLN A 114 -13.20 -8.03 -7.12
N ALA A 115 -12.37 -6.99 -6.99
CA ALA A 115 -11.78 -6.61 -5.72
C ALA A 115 -12.85 -6.14 -4.70
N GLN A 116 -13.82 -5.34 -5.13
CA GLN A 116 -14.93 -4.91 -4.27
C GLN A 116 -15.84 -6.08 -3.89
N LYS A 117 -16.16 -6.96 -4.83
CA LYS A 117 -16.94 -8.17 -4.57
C LYS A 117 -16.25 -9.08 -3.56
N ALA A 118 -14.96 -9.40 -3.78
CA ALA A 118 -14.19 -10.23 -2.87
C ALA A 118 -14.09 -9.61 -1.46
N ARG A 119 -13.96 -8.28 -1.38
CA ARG A 119 -14.00 -7.56 -0.11
C ARG A 119 -15.36 -7.72 0.57
N LEU A 120 -16.46 -7.55 -0.15
CA LEU A 120 -17.81 -7.69 0.39
C LEU A 120 -18.08 -9.13 0.86
N GLU A 121 -17.73 -10.13 0.05
CA GLU A 121 -17.86 -11.56 0.39
C GLU A 121 -17.09 -11.92 1.67
N PHE A 122 -15.88 -11.39 1.83
CA PHE A 122 -15.09 -11.57 3.05
C PHE A 122 -15.83 -11.05 4.30
N TRP A 123 -16.41 -9.84 4.22
CA TRP A 123 -17.10 -9.24 5.34
C TRP A 123 -18.48 -9.86 5.61
N GLU A 124 -19.15 -10.36 4.58
CA GLU A 124 -20.38 -11.15 4.73
C GLU A 124 -20.10 -12.43 5.53
N GLY A 125 -19.05 -13.18 5.16
CA GLY A 125 -18.62 -14.36 5.92
C GLY A 125 -18.16 -14.02 7.34
N TYR A 126 -17.51 -12.87 7.53
CA TYR A 126 -17.15 -12.36 8.85
C TYR A 126 -18.39 -12.10 9.72
N GLN A 127 -19.41 -11.43 9.19
CA GLN A 127 -20.66 -11.18 9.92
C GLN A 127 -21.37 -12.47 10.29
N GLU A 128 -21.46 -13.43 9.36
CA GLU A 128 -22.12 -14.71 9.61
C GLU A 128 -21.41 -15.51 10.71
N THR A 129 -20.09 -15.62 10.64
CA THR A 129 -19.29 -16.33 11.66
C THR A 129 -19.40 -15.67 13.03
N ALA A 130 -19.23 -14.35 13.11
CA ALA A 130 -19.35 -13.62 14.37
C ALA A 130 -20.76 -13.75 14.99
N ARG A 131 -21.83 -13.59 14.19
CA ARG A 131 -23.21 -13.75 14.67
C ARG A 131 -23.50 -15.16 15.17
N ASN A 132 -22.99 -16.18 14.49
CA ASN A 132 -23.15 -17.57 14.92
C ASN A 132 -22.47 -17.83 16.25
N ASP A 133 -21.27 -17.31 16.46
CA ASP A 133 -20.52 -17.47 17.71
C ASP A 133 -21.19 -16.71 18.88
N ILE A 134 -21.68 -15.50 18.63
CA ILE A 134 -22.47 -14.73 19.60
C ILE A 134 -23.74 -15.50 19.98
N ALA A 135 -24.49 -16.00 18.99
CA ALA A 135 -25.69 -16.79 19.23
C ALA A 135 -25.41 -18.08 20.00
N ALA A 136 -24.29 -18.75 19.70
CA ALA A 136 -23.84 -19.95 20.41
C ALA A 136 -23.47 -19.64 21.87
N ALA A 137 -22.74 -18.55 22.13
CA ALA A 137 -22.38 -18.12 23.47
C ALA A 137 -23.61 -17.77 24.32
N ILE A 138 -24.58 -17.04 23.73
CA ILE A 138 -25.86 -16.72 24.38
C ILE A 138 -26.60 -18.00 24.75
N LYS A 139 -26.66 -18.99 23.84
CA LYS A 139 -27.33 -20.28 24.09
C LYS A 139 -26.66 -21.08 25.22
N GLN A 140 -25.35 -20.96 25.37
CA GLN A 140 -24.56 -21.64 26.39
C GLN A 140 -24.48 -20.86 27.72
N GLY A 141 -24.99 -19.62 27.76
CA GLY A 141 -24.87 -18.73 28.92
C GLY A 141 -23.43 -18.27 29.20
N LEU A 142 -22.55 -18.34 28.20
CA LEU A 142 -21.18 -17.84 28.27
C LEU A 142 -21.14 -16.34 27.98
N PRO A 143 -20.11 -15.62 28.46
CA PRO A 143 -19.91 -14.23 28.06
C PRO A 143 -19.74 -14.12 26.55
N GLU A 144 -20.32 -13.06 25.98
CA GLU A 144 -20.28 -12.80 24.54
C GLU A 144 -18.83 -12.62 24.05
N PRO A 145 -18.42 -13.32 22.97
CA PRO A 145 -17.09 -13.16 22.41
C PRO A 145 -16.89 -11.75 21.82
N GLU A 146 -15.74 -11.14 22.11
CA GLU A 146 -15.41 -9.78 21.65
C GLU A 146 -14.84 -9.80 20.23
N TRP A 147 -15.72 -9.76 19.23
CA TRP A 147 -15.37 -9.61 17.81
C TRP A 147 -15.06 -8.15 17.46
N VAL A 148 -13.97 -7.92 16.71
CA VAL A 148 -13.57 -6.58 16.24
C VAL A 148 -13.25 -6.61 14.74
N PRO A 149 -13.92 -5.81 13.91
CA PRO A 149 -15.11 -4.99 14.21
C PRO A 149 -16.33 -5.83 14.63
N HIS A 150 -17.23 -5.29 15.44
CA HIS A 150 -18.46 -6.01 15.81
C HIS A 150 -19.35 -6.22 14.57
N PRO A 151 -20.03 -7.37 14.41
CA PRO A 151 -20.81 -7.67 13.19
C PRO A 151 -21.89 -6.62 12.87
N GLU A 152 -22.52 -6.03 13.88
CA GLU A 152 -23.57 -5.00 13.69
C GLU A 152 -23.03 -3.62 13.32
N ASP A 153 -21.71 -3.38 13.47
CA ASP A 153 -21.08 -2.11 13.09
C ASP A 153 -20.60 -2.10 11.62
N ILE A 154 -20.91 -3.16 10.87
CA ILE A 154 -20.50 -3.33 9.48
C ILE A 154 -21.73 -3.22 8.57
N GLU A 155 -21.76 -2.18 7.74
CA GLU A 155 -22.81 -2.02 6.73
C GLU A 155 -22.31 -2.48 5.36
N LEU A 156 -23.00 -3.48 4.80
CA LEU A 156 -22.72 -4.03 3.48
C LEU A 156 -23.70 -3.48 2.45
N ASN A 157 -23.19 -2.71 1.49
CA ASN A 157 -24.00 -2.20 0.38
C ASN A 157 -23.80 -3.05 -0.86
N TYR A 158 -24.67 -4.04 -1.06
CA TYR A 158 -24.63 -4.95 -2.20
C TYR A 158 -24.83 -4.28 -3.56
N ARG A 159 -25.47 -3.11 -3.62
CA ARG A 159 -25.70 -2.38 -4.87
C ARG A 159 -24.42 -1.70 -5.35
N ARG A 160 -23.64 -1.15 -4.42
CA ARG A 160 -22.41 -0.39 -4.73
C ARG A 160 -21.14 -1.21 -4.49
N LEU A 161 -21.27 -2.41 -3.92
CA LEU A 161 -20.17 -3.25 -3.45
C LEU A 161 -19.27 -2.51 -2.45
N GLU A 162 -19.88 -1.66 -1.62
CA GLU A 162 -19.18 -0.84 -0.62
C GLU A 162 -19.35 -1.46 0.77
N VAL A 163 -18.29 -1.41 1.57
CA VAL A 163 -18.29 -1.81 2.99
C VAL A 163 -17.99 -0.58 3.83
N THR A 164 -18.91 -0.26 4.74
CA THR A 164 -18.78 0.87 5.67
C THR A 164 -18.68 0.35 7.09
N PHE A 165 -17.77 0.93 7.87
CA PHE A 165 -17.61 0.61 9.29
C PHE A 165 -18.13 1.78 10.11
N LEU A 166 -19.10 1.51 10.98
CA LEU A 166 -19.68 2.50 11.90
C LEU A 166 -18.96 2.54 13.25
N GLY A 167 -18.29 1.44 13.62
CA GLY A 167 -17.59 1.25 14.89
C GLY A 167 -16.08 1.03 14.73
N ALA A 168 -15.44 0.64 15.82
CA ALA A 168 -14.00 0.35 15.84
C ALA A 168 -13.62 -0.81 14.90
N ILE A 169 -12.60 -0.59 14.07
CA ILE A 169 -12.09 -1.57 13.10
C ILE A 169 -10.99 -2.45 13.74
N ASP A 170 -10.36 -1.95 14.79
CA ASP A 170 -9.20 -2.53 15.44
C ASP A 170 -9.34 -2.51 16.97
N ALA A 171 -8.56 -3.37 17.65
CA ALA A 171 -8.65 -3.52 19.10
C ALA A 171 -8.22 -2.25 19.87
N GLU A 172 -7.36 -1.40 19.29
CA GLU A 172 -6.99 -0.12 19.92
C GLU A 172 -8.12 0.88 19.79
N GLY A 173 -8.74 0.96 18.61
CA GLY A 173 -9.98 1.70 18.38
C GLY A 173 -11.08 1.31 19.36
N LEU A 174 -11.29 0.01 19.59
CA LEU A 174 -12.32 -0.47 20.51
C LEU A 174 -12.03 -0.10 21.96
N LYS A 175 -10.75 -0.14 22.38
CA LYS A 175 -10.34 0.34 23.70
C LYS A 175 -10.58 1.83 23.86
N ALA A 176 -10.24 2.62 22.84
CA ALA A 176 -10.45 4.07 22.84
C ALA A 176 -11.94 4.42 22.92
N GLU A 177 -12.78 3.71 22.16
CA GLU A 177 -14.23 3.87 22.19
C GLU A 177 -14.81 3.51 23.56
N LYS A 178 -14.41 2.36 24.14
CA LYS A 178 -14.80 1.96 25.50
C LYS A 178 -14.35 2.98 26.55
N GLN A 179 -13.14 3.53 26.44
CA GLN A 179 -12.64 4.59 27.33
C GLN A 179 -13.45 5.88 27.18
N ALA A 180 -13.80 6.28 25.96
CA ALA A 180 -14.63 7.44 25.68
C ALA A 180 -16.06 7.27 26.23
N LEU A 181 -16.66 6.08 26.06
CA LEU A 181 -17.95 5.74 26.64
C LEU A 181 -17.92 5.74 28.18
N ALA A 182 -16.86 5.19 28.78
CA ALA A 182 -16.67 5.21 30.23
C ALA A 182 -16.54 6.65 30.75
N PHE A 183 -15.77 7.50 30.06
CA PHE A 183 -15.63 8.91 30.39
C PHE A 183 -16.95 9.68 30.24
N ASN A 184 -17.68 9.47 29.14
CA ASN A 184 -18.98 10.10 28.90
C ASN A 184 -20.06 9.64 29.88
N GLY A 185 -20.09 8.35 30.23
CA GLY A 185 -20.98 7.80 31.25
C GLY A 185 -20.70 8.38 32.63
N LEU A 186 -19.43 8.56 32.98
CA LEU A 186 -19.03 9.28 34.19
C LEU A 186 -19.45 10.75 34.11
N ALA A 187 -19.20 11.46 33.01
CA ALA A 187 -19.58 12.86 32.84
C ALA A 187 -21.11 13.06 32.96
N LEU A 188 -21.93 12.16 32.40
CA LEU A 188 -23.39 12.17 32.56
C LEU A 188 -23.80 11.88 34.00
N LYS A 189 -23.16 10.91 34.67
CA LYS A 189 -23.41 10.60 36.08
C LYS A 189 -23.05 11.79 36.99
N TRP A 190 -21.92 12.46 36.75
CA TRP A 190 -21.52 13.69 37.44
C TRP A 190 -22.47 14.85 37.16
N ARG A 191 -22.97 14.98 35.92
CA ARG A 191 -23.98 15.99 35.55
C ARG A 191 -25.30 15.73 36.26
N CYS A 192 -25.73 14.46 36.40
CA CYS A 192 -26.90 14.10 37.19
C CYS A 192 -26.70 14.32 38.70
N ILE A 193 -25.49 14.07 39.22
CA ILE A 193 -25.15 14.30 40.64
C ILE A 193 -25.11 15.80 40.95
N SER A 194 -24.54 16.63 40.08
CA SER A 194 -24.47 18.09 40.29
C SER A 194 -25.82 18.80 40.14
N THR A 195 -26.76 18.21 39.39
CA THR A 195 -28.16 18.71 39.32
C THR A 195 -29.06 18.18 40.44
N ARG A 196 -28.62 17.20 41.25
CA ARG A 196 -29.42 16.64 42.37
C ARG A 196 -29.39 17.47 43.66
N THR A 197 -28.64 18.56 43.69
CA THR A 197 -28.47 19.39 44.89
C THR A 197 -29.05 20.80 44.76
N ILE A 198 -30.13 20.99 44.00
CA ILE A 198 -30.92 22.22 44.08
C ILE A 198 -32.43 21.91 44.12
N ALA A 199 -32.99 22.12 45.32
CA ALA A 199 -34.38 22.40 45.67
C ALA A 199 -35.40 21.25 45.75
N CYS A 200 -35.60 20.75 46.99
CA CYS A 200 -36.95 20.74 47.57
C CYS A 200 -36.99 21.85 48.62
N PRO A 201 -37.77 22.91 48.39
CA PRO A 201 -38.97 23.07 49.20
C PRO A 201 -40.19 23.53 48.39
N ARG A 202 -41.34 22.92 48.71
CA ARG A 202 -42.72 23.43 48.52
C ARG A 202 -42.92 24.45 47.37
N ARG A 203 -43.48 23.98 46.25
CA ARG A 203 -44.61 24.65 45.56
C ARG A 203 -45.24 23.72 44.52
N ARG A 204 -46.50 23.38 44.78
CA ARG A 204 -47.51 22.98 43.79
C ARG A 204 -47.60 24.07 42.71
N ILE A 205 -47.64 23.70 41.42
CA ILE A 205 -48.25 24.36 40.23
C ILE A 205 -47.66 23.62 38.99
N GLN A 206 -48.40 22.68 38.39
CA GLN A 206 -49.27 22.80 37.22
C GLN A 206 -48.50 22.67 35.89
N TRP A 207 -48.76 21.55 35.21
CA TRP A 207 -48.21 21.20 33.89
C TRP A 207 -48.79 22.13 32.81
N GLY A 208 -47.90 22.69 31.98
CA GLY A 208 -48.24 23.49 30.80
C GLY A 208 -47.23 23.22 29.69
N ALA A 209 -47.76 23.01 28.49
CA ALA A 209 -47.12 22.44 27.32
C ALA A 209 -45.99 23.28 26.69
N SER A 210 -45.34 22.66 25.68
CA SER A 210 -44.50 23.23 24.61
C SER A 210 -43.00 23.42 24.87
N ALA A 211 -42.25 22.31 24.73
CA ALA A 211 -40.81 22.33 24.50
C ALA A 211 -40.51 22.57 23.01
N PHE A 212 -40.55 23.84 22.59
CA PHE A 212 -39.88 24.31 21.38
C PHE A 212 -38.87 25.36 21.83
N THR A 213 -37.68 25.38 21.23
CA THR A 213 -36.54 26.31 21.45
C THR A 213 -35.62 26.04 22.66
N TRP A 214 -34.73 25.05 22.52
CA TRP A 214 -33.45 25.00 23.25
C TRP A 214 -32.29 25.36 22.30
N GLN A 215 -32.13 26.65 22.04
CA GLN A 215 -30.93 27.17 21.39
C GLN A 215 -30.71 28.65 21.77
N ARG A 216 -30.43 28.94 23.06
CA ARG A 216 -29.83 30.24 23.49
C ARG A 216 -29.42 30.38 24.97
N ILE A 217 -29.09 29.31 25.68
CA ILE A 217 -28.56 29.40 27.07
C ILE A 217 -27.13 28.84 27.16
N CYS A 218 -26.24 29.30 26.29
CA CYS A 218 -24.80 29.04 26.40
C CYS A 218 -23.91 30.30 26.32
N LEU A 219 -24.47 31.53 26.30
CA LEU A 219 -23.68 32.76 26.16
C LEU A 219 -23.97 33.86 27.21
N GLY A 220 -24.45 33.48 28.40
CA GLY A 220 -24.81 34.42 29.47
C GLY A 220 -24.01 34.34 30.77
N ALA A 221 -22.98 33.50 30.87
CA ALA A 221 -22.33 33.17 32.16
C ALA A 221 -20.81 33.43 32.21
N ILE A 222 -20.29 34.39 31.43
CA ILE A 222 -18.86 34.79 31.46
C ILE A 222 -18.68 36.33 31.58
N ALA A 223 -19.68 37.05 32.11
CA ALA A 223 -19.57 38.51 32.30
C ALA A 223 -20.17 38.98 33.62
N CYS A 224 -19.64 38.52 34.76
CA CYS A 224 -19.78 39.23 36.04
C CYS A 224 -18.74 38.77 37.07
N ARG A 225 -17.45 38.92 36.75
CA ARG A 225 -16.35 38.93 37.73
C ARG A 225 -15.29 39.94 37.28
N ARG A 226 -15.56 41.22 37.53
CA ARG A 226 -14.57 42.31 37.65
C ARG A 226 -15.30 43.57 38.15
N GLY A 227 -14.92 44.05 39.34
CA GLY A 227 -15.10 45.43 39.78
C GLY A 227 -16.04 45.65 40.97
N SER A 228 -15.48 45.68 42.19
CA SER A 228 -15.51 46.80 43.16
C SER A 228 -15.46 46.30 44.61
N GLY A 229 -14.34 46.55 45.28
CA GLY A 229 -14.01 46.16 46.65
C GLY A 229 -12.50 46.07 46.80
#